data_AF-A0A0G0XCP1-F1
#
_entry.id   AF-A0A0G0XCP1-F1
#
_cell.length_a   1.000
_cell.length_b   1.000
_cell.length_c   1.000
_cell.angle_alpha   90.00
_cell.angle_beta   90.00
_cell.angle_gamma   90.00
#
_symmetry.space_group_name_H-M   'P 1'
#
loop_
_entity.id
_entity.type
_entity.pdbx_description
1 polymer ?
#
loop_
_entity_poly.entity_id
_entity_poly.type
_entity_poly.pdbx_seq_one_letter_code
_entity_poly.pdbx_strand_id
1 'polypeptide(L)'
;MGMEWVERKLRVTNDPRDAERADVIAAMHKARGKDVPLPRREQVGKADKFTAVEKRALSKDGAIILKPLDQTIPSQREAQRQKEKPSFYFVANAEDGLLNVPSSLAEVAIYPDPDRFFIPGTGGKDLATQERMVSRDGETLRERLGLSGVDVRIPNEASTLTGITFDYLDQTGEWLFGPDYGYRYGRTKNPTTKSGSPAAIVGNASPGYGLDVLGFRPDGGSDDVRAVRLVVPNHGNK
;
A
#
# COMPACT_ATOMS: atom_id res chain seq x y z
N MET A 1 -4.18 -15.74 -37.99
CA MET A 1 -3.98 -14.44 -38.67
C MET A 1 -4.21 -13.33 -37.65
N GLY A 2 -3.16 -12.73 -37.11
CA GLY A 2 -3.32 -11.63 -36.14
C GLY A 2 -2.04 -11.09 -35.47
N MET A 3 -0.90 -11.79 -35.57
CA MET A 3 0.34 -11.40 -34.87
C MET A 3 1.43 -10.79 -35.77
N GLU A 4 1.46 -11.11 -37.07
CA GLU A 4 2.39 -10.46 -38.01
C GLU A 4 2.16 -8.94 -38.14
N TRP A 5 0.96 -8.46 -37.80
CA TRP A 5 0.64 -7.04 -37.87
C TRP A 5 1.20 -6.23 -36.69
N VAL A 6 1.39 -6.87 -35.53
CA VAL A 6 1.92 -6.22 -34.33
C VAL A 6 3.44 -6.09 -34.40
N GLU A 7 4.14 -7.15 -34.83
CA GLU A 7 5.60 -7.11 -35.03
C GLU A 7 6.03 -6.12 -36.10
N ARG A 8 5.21 -5.93 -37.15
CA ARG A 8 5.52 -4.98 -38.22
C ARG A 8 5.26 -3.51 -37.81
N LYS A 9 4.37 -3.25 -36.84
CA LYS A 9 4.11 -1.90 -36.32
C LYS A 9 5.14 -1.40 -35.30
N LEU A 10 5.78 -2.31 -34.54
CA LEU A 10 6.80 -1.94 -33.55
C LEU A 10 8.16 -1.59 -34.16
N ARG A 11 8.37 -1.79 -35.47
CA ARG A 11 9.60 -1.36 -36.19
C ARG A 11 9.52 0.02 -36.83
N VAL A 12 8.44 0.79 -36.60
CA VAL A 12 8.25 2.13 -37.22
C VAL A 12 8.35 3.27 -36.18
N THR A 13 8.79 3.00 -34.96
CA THR A 13 9.09 4.05 -33.97
C THR A 13 10.57 3.99 -33.59
N ASN A 14 11.30 5.09 -33.84
CA ASN A 14 12.67 5.30 -33.35
C ASN A 14 12.71 5.58 -31.84
N ASP A 15 11.85 4.93 -31.05
CA ASP A 15 11.88 5.02 -29.58
C ASP A 15 12.74 3.86 -29.03
N PRO A 16 13.89 4.13 -28.41
CA PRO A 16 14.76 3.08 -27.86
C PRO A 16 14.09 2.21 -26.79
N ARG A 17 12.96 2.65 -26.21
CA ARG A 17 12.17 1.88 -25.24
C ARG A 17 11.28 0.81 -25.87
N ASP A 18 10.96 0.94 -27.16
CA ASP A 18 10.17 -0.06 -27.89
C ASP A 18 11.06 -1.24 -28.33
N ALA A 19 12.34 -0.98 -28.63
CA ALA A 19 13.34 -2.03 -28.87
C ALA A 19 13.60 -2.86 -27.61
N GLU A 20 13.74 -2.19 -26.46
CA GLU A 20 13.92 -2.84 -25.15
C GLU A 20 12.71 -3.71 -24.76
N ARG A 21 11.48 -3.25 -25.06
CA ARG A 21 10.25 -4.04 -24.86
C ARG A 21 10.17 -5.25 -25.78
N ALA A 22 10.57 -5.11 -27.05
CA ALA A 22 10.60 -6.22 -27.99
C ALA A 22 11.62 -7.30 -27.58
N ASP A 23 12.79 -6.89 -27.08
CA ASP A 23 13.82 -7.80 -26.59
C ASP A 23 13.40 -8.52 -25.30
N VAL A 24 12.67 -7.84 -24.40
CA VAL A 24 12.10 -8.46 -23.20
C VAL A 24 11.01 -9.48 -23.56
N ILE A 25 10.11 -9.16 -24.49
CA ILE A 25 9.06 -10.09 -24.94
C ILE A 25 9.69 -11.30 -25.67
N ALA A 26 10.72 -11.08 -26.49
CA ALA A 26 11.48 -12.14 -27.14
C ALA A 26 12.25 -13.01 -26.14
N ALA A 27 12.83 -12.42 -25.09
CA ALA A 27 13.50 -13.15 -24.01
C ALA A 27 12.52 -13.99 -23.17
N MET A 28 11.31 -13.46 -22.90
CA MET A 28 10.25 -14.19 -22.19
C MET A 28 9.72 -15.38 -22.99
N HIS A 29 9.61 -15.26 -24.32
CA HIS A 29 9.22 -16.38 -25.18
C HIS A 29 10.30 -17.45 -25.32
N LYS A 30 11.58 -17.07 -25.26
CA LYS A 30 12.73 -18.01 -25.33
C LYS A 30 12.97 -18.77 -24.02
N ALA A 31 12.38 -18.32 -22.91
CA ALA A 31 12.55 -18.89 -21.57
C ALA A 31 11.47 -19.91 -21.14
N ARG A 32 10.55 -20.32 -22.04
CA ARG A 32 9.62 -21.42 -21.74
C ARG A 32 10.38 -22.75 -21.63
N GLY A 33 10.70 -23.14 -20.40
CA GLY A 33 11.16 -24.49 -20.05
C GLY A 33 12.52 -24.59 -19.35
N LYS A 34 13.15 -23.49 -18.92
CA LYS A 34 14.35 -23.53 -18.07
C LYS A 34 14.27 -22.44 -17.00
N ASP A 35 14.60 -22.78 -15.76
CA ASP A 35 14.75 -21.83 -14.65
C ASP A 35 15.79 -20.78 -15.02
N VAL A 36 15.32 -19.65 -15.54
CA VAL A 36 16.14 -18.46 -15.76
C VAL A 36 16.03 -17.64 -14.48
N PRO A 37 17.15 -17.35 -13.78
CA PRO A 37 17.14 -16.40 -12.67
C PRO A 37 16.60 -15.07 -13.18
N LEU A 38 15.54 -14.57 -12.56
CA LEU A 38 14.99 -13.25 -12.85
C LEU A 38 16.14 -12.22 -12.81
N PRO A 39 16.23 -11.29 -13.78
CA PRO A 39 17.25 -10.26 -13.76
C PRO A 39 17.13 -9.49 -12.43
N ARG A 40 18.24 -9.42 -11.69
CA ARG A 40 18.37 -8.52 -10.55
C ARG A 40 18.10 -7.11 -11.05
N ARG A 41 16.90 -6.59 -10.76
CA ARG A 41 16.66 -5.15 -10.75
C ARG A 41 17.67 -4.53 -9.80
N GLU A 42 18.41 -3.55 -10.29
CA GLU A 42 19.29 -2.72 -9.47
C GLU A 42 18.55 -2.24 -8.21
N GLN A 43 19.13 -2.50 -7.03
CA GLN A 43 18.63 -1.99 -5.76
C GLN A 43 18.85 -0.48 -5.69
N VAL A 44 17.82 0.36 -5.60
CA VAL A 44 17.92 1.64 -4.89
C VAL A 44 16.59 2.00 -4.22
N GLY A 45 16.49 1.63 -2.96
CA GLY A 45 15.40 1.91 -2.04
C GLY A 45 15.62 0.99 -0.86
N LYS A 46 16.50 1.39 0.05
CA LYS A 46 16.76 0.62 1.28
C LYS A 46 15.39 0.43 1.95
N ALA A 47 14.96 -0.82 2.13
CA ALA A 47 13.78 -1.11 2.95
C ALA A 47 14.08 -0.52 4.33
N ASP A 48 13.46 0.62 4.65
CA ASP A 48 13.64 1.23 5.95
C ASP A 48 13.09 0.28 7.00
N LYS A 49 13.88 0.01 8.04
CA LYS A 49 13.53 -0.94 9.09
C LYS A 49 13.60 -0.26 10.43
N PHE A 50 12.76 -0.73 11.34
CA PHE A 50 12.92 -0.38 12.74
C PHE A 50 14.20 -1.05 13.28
N THR A 51 14.91 -0.35 14.15
CA THR A 51 15.95 -0.93 14.98
C THR A 51 15.36 -1.96 15.94
N ALA A 52 16.18 -2.87 16.48
CA ALA A 52 15.69 -3.84 17.46
C ALA A 52 15.07 -3.19 18.71
N VAL A 53 15.59 -2.02 19.12
CA VAL A 53 15.06 -1.22 20.23
C VAL A 53 13.67 -0.68 19.90
N GLU A 54 13.51 -0.09 18.72
CA GLU A 54 12.21 0.41 18.24
C GLU A 54 11.18 -0.71 18.12
N LYS A 55 11.57 -1.84 17.53
CA LYS A 55 10.68 -3.00 17.41
C LYS A 55 10.16 -3.44 18.77
N ARG A 56 11.08 -3.60 19.73
CA ARG A 56 10.72 -4.03 21.09
C ARG A 56 9.83 -3.01 21.79
N ALA A 57 10.11 -1.72 21.65
CA ALA A 57 9.32 -0.65 22.26
C ALA A 57 7.91 -0.57 21.66
N LEU A 58 7.80 -0.57 20.33
CA LEU A 58 6.52 -0.56 19.60
C LEU A 58 5.69 -1.80 19.92
N SER A 59 6.28 -3.00 19.89
CA SER A 59 5.55 -4.23 20.22
C SER A 59 5.13 -4.30 21.69
N LYS A 60 5.97 -3.83 22.62
CA LYS A 60 5.57 -3.71 24.04
C LYS A 60 4.41 -2.73 24.23
N ASP A 61 4.32 -1.73 23.36
CA ASP A 61 3.22 -0.76 23.34
C ASP A 61 1.96 -1.28 22.62
N GLY A 62 1.98 -2.51 22.12
CA GLY A 62 0.84 -3.15 21.46
C GLY A 62 0.78 -2.94 19.94
N ALA A 63 1.86 -2.48 19.31
CA ALA A 63 1.95 -2.43 17.86
C ALA A 63 2.34 -3.79 17.26
N ILE A 64 1.77 -4.10 16.10
CA ILE A 64 2.22 -5.20 15.23
C ILE A 64 3.08 -4.62 14.12
N ILE A 65 4.21 -5.27 13.87
CA ILE A 65 5.18 -4.85 12.86
C ILE A 65 5.00 -5.73 11.63
N LEU A 66 4.69 -5.10 10.51
CA LEU A 66 4.45 -5.73 9.23
C LEU A 66 5.52 -5.26 8.24
N LYS A 67 5.72 -6.06 7.20
CA LYS A 67 6.70 -5.77 6.16
C LYS A 67 6.02 -5.94 4.79
N PRO A 68 5.47 -4.86 4.21
CA PRO A 68 4.85 -4.96 2.90
C PRO A 68 5.87 -5.37 1.84
N LEU A 69 5.38 -6.06 0.81
CA LEU A 69 6.19 -6.91 -0.07
C LEU A 69 6.41 -6.34 -1.48
N ASP A 70 6.36 -5.01 -1.65
CA ASP A 70 6.46 -4.35 -2.97
C ASP A 70 5.41 -4.85 -3.97
N GLN A 71 4.20 -5.13 -3.48
CA GLN A 71 3.12 -5.69 -4.28
C GLN A 71 2.15 -4.62 -4.74
N THR A 72 1.67 -4.76 -5.98
CA THR A 72 0.60 -3.94 -6.55
C THR A 72 -0.76 -4.53 -6.20
N ILE A 73 -1.85 -3.76 -6.35
CA ILE A 73 -3.21 -4.27 -6.12
C ILE A 73 -3.51 -5.54 -6.96
N PRO A 74 -3.16 -5.60 -8.27
CA PRO A 74 -3.30 -6.82 -9.05
C PRO A 74 -2.51 -8.02 -8.52
N SER A 75 -1.26 -7.84 -8.08
CA SER A 75 -0.47 -8.97 -7.56
C SER A 75 -0.95 -9.43 -6.18
N GLN A 76 -1.44 -8.52 -5.33
CA GLN A 76 -2.09 -8.87 -4.06
C GLN A 76 -3.39 -9.65 -4.30
N ARG A 77 -4.19 -9.24 -5.30
CA ARG A 77 -5.42 -9.95 -5.70
C ARG A 77 -5.11 -11.38 -6.12
N GLU A 78 -4.10 -11.57 -6.97
CA GLU A 78 -3.69 -12.90 -7.42
C GLU A 78 -3.14 -13.74 -6.27
N ALA A 79 -2.35 -13.16 -5.36
CA ALA A 79 -1.85 -13.86 -4.18
C ALA A 79 -2.98 -14.37 -3.27
N GLN A 80 -4.03 -13.56 -3.05
CA GLN A 80 -5.21 -13.99 -2.29
C GLN A 80 -6.02 -15.06 -3.03
N ARG A 81 -6.19 -14.93 -4.35
CA ARG A 81 -6.86 -15.94 -5.18
C ARG A 81 -6.17 -17.30 -5.09
N GLN A 82 -4.84 -17.34 -5.13
CA GLN A 82 -4.06 -18.58 -4.99
C GLN A 82 -4.22 -19.24 -3.61
N LYS A 83 -4.55 -18.44 -2.58
CA LYS A 83 -4.87 -18.90 -1.23
C LYS A 83 -6.35 -19.25 -1.04
N GLU A 84 -7.16 -19.13 -2.10
CA GLU A 84 -8.63 -19.27 -2.05
C GLU A 84 -9.29 -18.33 -1.03
N LYS A 85 -8.70 -17.15 -0.83
CA LYS A 85 -9.16 -16.14 0.12
C LYS A 85 -9.80 -14.94 -0.58
N PRO A 86 -10.79 -14.28 0.06
CA PRO A 86 -11.30 -13.00 -0.42
C PRO A 86 -10.18 -11.96 -0.53
N SER A 87 -10.22 -11.16 -1.59
CA SER A 87 -9.26 -10.07 -1.81
C SER A 87 -9.96 -8.72 -1.77
N PHE A 88 -10.58 -8.34 -2.87
CA PHE A 88 -11.24 -7.06 -3.05
C PHE A 88 -12.68 -7.28 -3.48
N TYR A 89 -13.62 -6.60 -2.81
CA TYR A 89 -15.00 -6.51 -3.27
C TYR A 89 -15.09 -5.53 -4.43
N PHE A 90 -14.50 -4.35 -4.23
CA PHE A 90 -14.48 -3.29 -5.23
C PHE A 90 -13.13 -2.59 -5.26
N VAL A 91 -12.67 -2.26 -6.48
CA VAL A 91 -11.56 -1.34 -6.70
C VAL A 91 -12.05 -0.32 -7.71
N ALA A 92 -12.02 0.96 -7.35
CA ALA A 92 -12.40 2.07 -8.22
C ALA A 92 -11.73 1.93 -9.58
N ASN A 93 -12.41 2.36 -10.65
CA ASN A 93 -11.88 2.33 -12.01
C ASN A 93 -10.57 3.12 -12.06
N ALA A 94 -9.48 2.38 -11.92
CA ALA A 94 -8.19 2.88 -11.57
C ALA A 94 -7.30 2.73 -12.80
N GLU A 95 -6.85 3.87 -13.32
CA GLU A 95 -5.77 3.88 -14.29
C GLU A 95 -4.45 3.48 -13.60
N ASP A 96 -3.36 3.42 -14.38
CA ASP A 96 -2.04 2.94 -13.92
C ASP A 96 -1.56 3.59 -12.60
N GLY A 97 -1.98 4.82 -12.31
CA GLY A 97 -1.63 5.58 -11.11
C GLY A 97 -2.10 4.99 -9.78
N LEU A 98 -3.07 4.07 -9.78
CA LEU A 98 -3.50 3.34 -8.59
C LEU A 98 -3.16 1.85 -8.68
N LEU A 99 -3.45 1.19 -9.82
CA LEU A 99 -3.26 -0.27 -9.92
C LEU A 99 -1.79 -0.69 -9.98
N ASN A 100 -0.91 0.12 -10.58
CA ASN A 100 0.49 -0.26 -10.81
C ASN A 100 1.47 0.37 -9.81
N VAL A 101 0.96 1.05 -8.79
CA VAL A 101 1.78 1.61 -7.71
C VAL A 101 1.97 0.55 -6.62
N PRO A 102 3.20 0.06 -6.40
CA PRO A 102 3.45 -1.00 -5.43
C PRO A 102 3.38 -0.46 -3.99
N SER A 103 3.13 -1.35 -3.04
CA SER A 103 3.18 -1.05 -1.62
C SER A 103 4.59 -0.64 -1.19
N SER A 104 4.70 0.19 -0.15
CA SER A 104 6.00 0.57 0.43
C SER A 104 6.86 -0.64 0.82
N LEU A 105 8.17 -0.54 0.63
CA LEU A 105 9.15 -1.55 1.06
C LEU A 105 9.59 -1.39 2.53
N ALA A 106 9.21 -0.29 3.17
CA ALA A 106 9.57 -0.02 4.56
C ALA A 106 8.79 -0.93 5.52
N GLU A 107 9.42 -1.34 6.62
CA GLU A 107 8.66 -1.88 7.75
C GLU A 107 7.66 -0.84 8.24
N VAL A 108 6.49 -1.29 8.63
CA VAL A 108 5.44 -0.45 9.18
C VAL A 108 4.94 -1.06 10.48
N ALA A 109 4.55 -0.22 11.43
CA ALA A 109 3.86 -0.69 12.62
C ALA A 109 2.44 -0.12 12.66
N ILE A 110 1.48 -0.97 12.99
CA ILE A 110 0.09 -0.60 13.21
C ILE A 110 -0.32 -0.98 14.63
N TYR A 111 -1.31 -0.28 15.16
CA TYR A 111 -1.98 -0.65 16.41
C TYR A 111 -3.32 -1.27 16.06
N PRO A 112 -3.46 -2.60 16.04
CA PRO A 112 -4.67 -3.26 15.51
C PRO A 112 -5.90 -3.10 16.41
N ASP A 113 -5.74 -2.72 17.68
CA ASP A 113 -6.87 -2.36 18.53
C ASP A 113 -7.75 -1.28 17.83
N PRO A 114 -9.07 -1.51 17.63
CA PRO A 114 -9.94 -0.56 16.93
C PRO A 114 -9.91 0.87 17.48
N ASP A 115 -9.68 1.05 18.78
CA ASP A 115 -9.60 2.36 19.43
C ASP A 115 -8.25 3.06 19.16
N ARG A 116 -7.25 2.32 18.66
CA ARG A 116 -5.89 2.81 18.41
C ARG A 116 -5.47 2.74 16.94
N PHE A 117 -6.20 2.00 16.12
CA PHE A 117 -5.90 1.79 14.71
C PHE A 117 -6.06 3.08 13.90
N PHE A 118 -7.13 3.83 14.15
CA PHE A 118 -7.32 5.16 13.59
C PHE A 118 -6.84 6.22 14.58
N ILE A 119 -6.27 7.31 14.06
CA ILE A 119 -5.93 8.47 14.88
C ILE A 119 -7.24 9.19 15.27
N PRO A 120 -7.51 9.40 16.57
CA PRO A 120 -8.75 10.01 17.04
C PRO A 120 -9.01 11.39 16.44
N GLY A 121 -10.28 11.68 16.14
CA GLY A 121 -10.72 13.00 15.65
C GLY A 121 -10.35 13.34 14.20
N THR A 122 -9.74 12.41 13.46
CA THR A 122 -9.38 12.63 12.04
C THR A 122 -10.55 12.50 11.07
N GLY A 123 -11.65 11.86 11.49
CA GLY A 123 -12.90 11.79 10.72
C GLY A 123 -13.46 13.19 10.42
N GLY A 124 -14.02 13.35 9.24
CA GLY A 124 -14.64 14.61 8.80
C GLY A 124 -13.63 15.71 8.44
N LYS A 125 -12.33 15.43 8.44
CA LYS A 125 -11.26 16.39 8.14
C LYS A 125 -10.73 16.26 6.71
N ASP A 126 -10.29 17.38 6.14
CA ASP A 126 -9.55 17.41 4.88
C ASP A 126 -8.15 16.77 5.02
N LEU A 127 -7.50 16.47 3.89
CA LEU A 127 -6.18 15.82 3.90
C LEU A 127 -5.14 16.64 4.68
N ALA A 128 -5.04 17.94 4.44
CA ALA A 128 -4.03 18.79 5.07
C ALA A 128 -4.19 18.84 6.60
N THR A 129 -5.43 18.81 7.09
CA THR A 129 -5.74 18.75 8.52
C THR A 129 -5.42 17.39 9.11
N GLN A 130 -5.76 16.30 8.41
CA GLN A 130 -5.36 14.96 8.83
C GLN A 130 -3.83 14.81 8.91
N GLU A 131 -3.08 15.36 7.95
CA GLU A 131 -1.61 15.35 7.98
C GLU A 131 -1.04 16.04 9.22
N ARG A 132 -1.56 17.24 9.58
CA ARG A 132 -1.13 17.92 10.81
C ARG A 132 -1.43 17.11 12.07
N MET A 133 -2.61 16.47 12.12
CA MET A 133 -2.99 15.61 13.25
C MET A 133 -2.12 14.36 13.33
N VAL A 134 -1.78 13.76 12.19
CA VAL A 134 -0.89 12.62 12.07
C VAL A 134 0.52 12.97 12.56
N SER A 135 1.07 14.12 12.15
CA SER A 135 2.38 14.58 12.63
C SER A 135 2.40 14.76 14.15
N ARG A 136 1.34 15.37 14.72
CA ARG A 136 1.21 15.55 16.17
C ARG A 136 1.06 14.22 16.93
N ASP A 137 0.34 13.26 16.37
CA ASP A 137 0.24 11.90 16.92
C ASP A 137 1.62 11.22 16.91
N GLY A 138 2.40 11.41 15.83
CA GLY A 138 3.77 10.96 15.73
C GLY A 138 4.70 11.58 16.78
N GLU A 139 4.63 12.89 17.01
CA GLU A 139 5.37 13.57 18.09
C GLU A 139 5.03 12.98 19.47
N THR A 140 3.74 12.85 19.75
CA THR A 140 3.24 12.28 21.02
C THR A 140 3.74 10.85 21.22
N LEU A 141 3.72 10.04 20.16
CA LEU A 141 4.21 8.65 20.18
C LEU A 141 5.74 8.59 20.42
N ARG A 142 6.51 9.44 19.73
CA ARG A 142 7.97 9.53 19.91
C ARG A 142 8.34 9.91 21.34
N GLU A 143 7.69 10.94 21.90
CA GLU A 143 7.93 11.40 23.27
C GLU A 143 7.58 10.31 24.29
N ARG A 144 6.40 9.71 24.15
CA ARG A 144 5.91 8.66 25.07
C ARG A 144 6.81 7.41 25.08
N LEU A 145 7.35 7.04 23.92
CA LEU A 145 8.18 5.83 23.78
C LEU A 145 9.70 6.11 23.86
N GLY A 146 10.11 7.38 23.86
CA GLY A 146 11.52 7.77 23.80
C GLY A 146 12.21 7.36 22.49
N LEU A 147 11.47 7.33 21.37
CA LEU A 147 11.97 6.88 20.06
C LEU A 147 12.05 8.08 19.11
N SER A 148 13.26 8.57 18.80
CA SER A 148 13.42 9.64 17.81
C SER A 148 13.40 9.17 16.36
N GLY A 149 13.69 7.89 16.12
CA GLY A 149 13.81 7.28 14.79
C GLY A 149 12.52 6.72 14.20
N VAL A 150 11.35 7.17 14.67
CA VAL A 150 10.04 6.74 14.16
C VAL A 150 9.13 7.93 13.85
N ASP A 151 8.19 7.74 12.94
CA ASP A 151 7.22 8.76 12.55
C ASP A 151 5.87 8.12 12.23
N VAL A 152 4.79 8.92 12.18
CA VAL A 152 3.46 8.45 11.78
C VAL A 152 3.08 9.17 10.49
N ARG A 153 2.58 8.43 9.50
CA ARG A 153 2.30 9.00 8.16
C ARG A 153 1.00 8.46 7.57
N ILE A 154 0.30 9.32 6.83
CA ILE A 154 -0.70 8.86 5.88
C ILE A 154 0.06 8.18 4.73
N PRO A 155 -0.21 6.90 4.42
CA PRO A 155 0.50 6.22 3.35
C PRO A 155 0.20 6.90 2.01
N ASN A 156 1.21 6.93 1.14
CA ASN A 156 0.99 7.41 -0.21
C ASN A 156 0.12 6.39 -0.95
N GLU A 157 0.45 5.11 -0.90
CA GLU A 157 -0.10 4.08 -1.78
C GLU A 157 -1.24 3.29 -1.12
N ALA A 158 -2.36 3.10 -1.83
CA ALA A 158 -3.43 2.21 -1.38
C ALA A 158 -2.98 0.75 -1.24
N SER A 159 -2.07 0.31 -2.12
CA SER A 159 -1.42 -1.00 -2.05
C SER A 159 -0.71 -1.23 -0.72
N THR A 160 -0.23 -0.18 -0.04
CA THR A 160 0.34 -0.29 1.31
C THR A 160 -0.76 -0.68 2.32
N LEU A 161 -1.91 0.00 2.33
CA LEU A 161 -3.01 -0.30 3.26
C LEU A 161 -3.67 -1.66 2.99
N THR A 162 -3.82 -2.05 1.72
CA THR A 162 -4.40 -3.35 1.37
C THR A 162 -3.43 -4.47 1.69
N GLY A 163 -2.14 -4.27 1.42
CA GLY A 163 -1.06 -5.20 1.77
C GLY A 163 -0.98 -5.48 3.27
N ILE A 164 -0.94 -4.44 4.11
CA ILE A 164 -0.94 -4.63 5.58
C ILE A 164 -2.19 -5.34 6.09
N THR A 165 -3.34 -5.14 5.44
CA THR A 165 -4.59 -5.79 5.85
C THR A 165 -4.55 -7.27 5.55
N PHE A 166 -4.06 -7.64 4.37
CA PHE A 166 -3.89 -9.04 3.98
C PHE A 166 -2.81 -9.75 4.82
N ASP A 167 -1.70 -9.07 5.10
CA ASP A 167 -0.65 -9.62 5.95
C ASP A 167 -1.15 -9.82 7.39
N TYR A 168 -1.90 -8.86 7.94
CA TYR A 168 -2.53 -8.98 9.25
C TYR A 168 -3.55 -10.13 9.29
N LEU A 169 -4.40 -10.25 8.26
CA LEU A 169 -5.36 -11.34 8.13
C LEU A 169 -4.67 -12.71 8.06
N ASP A 170 -3.57 -12.81 7.32
CA ASP A 170 -2.80 -14.05 7.24
C ASP A 170 -2.15 -14.45 8.58
N GLN A 171 -1.75 -13.46 9.39
CA GLN A 171 -1.11 -13.69 10.68
C GLN A 171 -2.10 -13.97 11.81
N THR A 172 -3.27 -13.35 11.79
CA THR A 172 -4.21 -13.33 12.93
C THR A 172 -5.55 -13.98 12.65
N GLY A 173 -5.94 -14.09 11.37
CA GLY A 173 -7.29 -14.50 10.97
C GLY A 173 -8.34 -13.39 11.06
N GLU A 174 -7.95 -12.17 11.45
CA GLU A 174 -8.84 -11.03 11.64
C GLU A 174 -8.71 -9.99 10.53
N TRP A 175 -9.82 -9.31 10.23
CA TRP A 175 -9.83 -8.24 9.23
C TRP A 175 -9.64 -6.88 9.89
N LEU A 176 -8.62 -6.13 9.44
CA LEU A 176 -8.60 -4.68 9.64
C LEU A 176 -9.74 -4.05 8.83
N PHE A 177 -10.23 -2.87 9.25
CA PHE A 177 -11.31 -2.12 8.57
C PHE A 177 -12.68 -2.83 8.50
N GLY A 178 -12.86 -3.90 9.28
CA GLY A 178 -14.10 -4.67 9.35
C GLY A 178 -15.15 -4.12 10.34
N PRO A 179 -16.07 -4.96 10.82
CA PRO A 179 -17.14 -4.58 11.75
C PRO A 179 -16.62 -3.91 13.03
N ASP A 180 -15.56 -4.45 13.63
CA ASP A 180 -14.96 -3.92 14.87
C ASP A 180 -14.38 -2.51 14.69
N TYR A 181 -14.06 -2.16 13.45
CA TYR A 181 -13.55 -0.84 13.06
C TYR A 181 -14.66 0.12 12.61
N GLY A 182 -15.92 -0.35 12.61
CA GLY A 182 -17.09 0.37 12.13
C GLY A 182 -17.16 0.51 10.60
N TYR A 183 -16.56 -0.43 9.86
CA TYR A 183 -16.48 -0.39 8.39
C TYR A 183 -15.86 0.89 7.80
N ARG A 184 -15.01 1.55 8.60
CA ARG A 184 -14.37 2.82 8.21
C ARG A 184 -13.30 2.62 7.16
N TYR A 185 -12.90 3.73 6.55
CA TYR A 185 -11.86 3.79 5.53
C TYR A 185 -10.62 4.53 6.04
N GLY A 186 -9.45 3.96 5.74
CA GLY A 186 -8.16 4.62 5.83
C GLY A 186 -7.89 5.49 4.61
N ARG A 187 -7.47 6.74 4.83
CA ARG A 187 -7.04 7.65 3.77
C ARG A 187 -5.64 7.32 3.26
N THR A 188 -5.43 7.55 1.97
CA THR A 188 -4.12 7.52 1.31
C THR A 188 -3.89 8.82 0.53
N LYS A 189 -2.72 9.00 -0.09
CA LYS A 189 -2.42 10.15 -0.96
C LYS A 189 -2.42 9.81 -2.46
N ASN A 190 -2.56 8.54 -2.82
CA ASN A 190 -2.51 8.06 -4.20
C ASN A 190 -3.76 8.51 -4.98
N PRO A 191 -3.64 9.09 -6.18
CA PRO A 191 -4.78 9.47 -7.00
C PRO A 191 -5.40 8.27 -7.74
N THR A 192 -6.73 8.17 -7.76
CA THR A 192 -7.46 7.13 -8.49
C THR A 192 -7.65 7.43 -9.99
N THR A 193 -7.21 8.59 -10.47
CA THR A 193 -7.32 9.02 -11.88
C THR A 193 -6.07 9.80 -12.34
N LYS A 194 -5.83 9.88 -13.65
CA LYS A 194 -4.77 10.74 -14.24
C LYS A 194 -4.87 12.22 -13.88
N SER A 195 -6.08 12.74 -13.62
CA SER A 195 -6.27 14.13 -13.24
C SER A 195 -5.75 14.44 -11.82
N GLY A 196 -5.33 13.42 -11.05
CA GLY A 196 -4.80 13.60 -9.70
C GLY A 196 -5.88 13.69 -8.61
N SER A 197 -7.16 13.58 -8.98
CA SER A 197 -8.29 13.59 -8.05
C SER A 197 -9.40 12.72 -8.61
N PRO A 198 -9.99 11.81 -7.80
CA PRO A 198 -9.89 11.75 -6.34
C PRO A 198 -8.68 10.97 -5.77
N ALA A 199 -8.44 11.03 -4.46
CA ALA A 199 -7.46 10.21 -3.74
C ALA A 199 -8.06 8.86 -3.32
N ALA A 200 -7.25 7.81 -3.21
CA ALA A 200 -7.72 6.49 -2.83
C ALA A 200 -7.98 6.40 -1.31
N ILE A 201 -9.05 5.71 -0.95
CA ILE A 201 -9.36 5.29 0.43
C ILE A 201 -9.53 3.77 0.45
N VAL A 202 -9.11 3.12 1.53
CA VAL A 202 -9.11 1.66 1.68
C VAL A 202 -9.89 1.29 2.94
N GLY A 203 -10.84 0.37 2.85
CA GLY A 203 -11.60 -0.04 4.03
C GLY A 203 -12.81 -0.92 3.70
N ASN A 204 -13.84 -0.82 4.56
CA ASN A 204 -15.08 -1.59 4.45
C ASN A 204 -14.83 -3.09 4.21
N ALA A 205 -13.95 -3.66 5.03
CA ALA A 205 -13.54 -5.05 4.86
C ALA A 205 -14.64 -6.00 5.34
N SER A 206 -14.83 -7.12 4.64
CA SER A 206 -15.69 -8.19 5.13
C SER A 206 -15.13 -9.58 4.79
N PRO A 207 -15.34 -10.58 5.66
CA PRO A 207 -14.90 -11.96 5.42
C PRO A 207 -15.49 -12.63 4.18
N GLY A 208 -16.63 -12.15 3.67
CA GLY A 208 -17.29 -12.72 2.49
C GLY A 208 -16.90 -12.05 1.17
N TYR A 209 -16.50 -10.78 1.20
CA TYR A 209 -16.34 -9.97 -0.01
C TYR A 209 -14.92 -9.39 -0.19
N GLY A 210 -14.15 -9.24 0.89
CA GLY A 210 -12.84 -8.61 0.87
C GLY A 210 -12.90 -7.10 1.14
N LEU A 211 -11.91 -6.37 0.62
CA LEU A 211 -11.72 -4.93 0.83
C LEU A 211 -12.27 -4.06 -0.30
N ASP A 212 -12.63 -2.84 0.05
CA ASP A 212 -12.90 -1.77 -0.91
C ASP A 212 -11.69 -0.84 -1.07
N VAL A 213 -11.46 -0.44 -2.32
CA VAL A 213 -10.59 0.68 -2.69
C VAL A 213 -11.42 1.68 -3.48
N LEU A 214 -11.74 2.82 -2.89
CA LEU A 214 -12.62 3.83 -3.49
C LEU A 214 -11.87 5.12 -3.82
N GLY A 215 -12.44 5.91 -4.74
CA GLY A 215 -12.04 7.29 -4.95
C GLY A 215 -12.77 8.23 -3.99
N PHE A 216 -12.04 9.08 -3.29
CA PHE A 216 -12.56 10.09 -2.38
C PHE A 216 -11.93 11.48 -2.63
N ARG A 217 -12.74 12.53 -2.62
CA ARG A 217 -12.25 13.90 -2.90
C ARG A 217 -11.27 14.35 -1.82
N PRO A 218 -10.06 14.84 -2.14
CA PRO A 218 -9.03 15.18 -1.14
C PRO A 218 -9.44 16.28 -0.15
N ASP A 219 -10.27 17.21 -0.62
CA ASP A 219 -10.88 18.32 0.14
C ASP A 219 -12.16 17.91 0.90
N GLY A 220 -12.65 16.70 0.66
CA GLY A 220 -13.84 16.18 1.33
C GLY A 220 -13.56 15.82 2.79
N GLY A 221 -14.50 16.19 3.66
CA GLY A 221 -14.64 15.64 5.01
C GLY A 221 -15.74 14.59 5.04
N SER A 222 -15.41 13.36 5.39
CA SER A 222 -16.40 12.32 5.76
C SER A 222 -15.95 11.70 7.08
N ASP A 223 -16.87 11.49 8.01
CA ASP A 223 -16.59 10.93 9.33
C ASP A 223 -16.09 9.48 9.28
N ASP A 224 -16.38 8.79 8.17
CA ASP A 224 -15.97 7.43 7.89
C ASP A 224 -14.56 7.35 7.28
N VAL A 225 -13.99 8.47 6.83
CA VAL A 225 -12.64 8.52 6.25
C VAL A 225 -11.66 9.09 7.26
N ARG A 226 -10.72 8.26 7.72
CA ARG A 226 -9.81 8.56 8.83
C ARG A 226 -8.35 8.31 8.45
N ALA A 227 -7.44 8.89 9.21
CA ALA A 227 -6.04 8.54 9.11
C ALA A 227 -5.75 7.30 9.97
N VAL A 228 -5.14 6.28 9.36
CA VAL A 228 -4.61 5.12 10.07
C VAL A 228 -3.34 5.55 10.82
N ARG A 229 -3.16 5.09 12.05
CA ARG A 229 -1.91 5.26 12.80
C ARG A 229 -0.85 4.30 12.24
N LEU A 230 -0.29 4.67 11.10
CA LEU A 230 0.77 3.92 10.42
C LEU A 230 2.13 4.49 10.84
N VAL A 231 2.81 3.78 11.72
CA VAL A 231 4.16 4.13 12.18
C VAL A 231 5.19 3.63 11.17
N VAL A 232 6.18 4.43 10.84
CA VAL A 232 7.29 4.10 9.93
C VAL A 232 8.63 4.46 10.56
N PRO A 233 9.73 3.80 10.18
CA PRO A 233 11.07 4.25 10.54
C PRO A 233 11.37 5.62 9.93
N ASN A 234 12.11 6.45 10.66
CA ASN A 234 12.48 7.81 10.28
C ASN A 234 13.92 8.11 10.70
N HIS A 235 14.85 7.30 10.22
CA HIS A 235 16.26 7.41 10.58
C HIS A 235 17.00 8.52 9.82
N GLY A 236 16.38 9.11 8.79
CA GLY A 236 17.00 10.10 7.91
C GLY A 236 18.24 9.53 7.21
N ASN A 237 18.21 9.42 5.88
CA ASN A 237 19.48 9.39 5.16
C ASN A 237 20.11 10.79 5.34
N LYS A 238 21.02 10.91 6.31
CA LYS A 238 22.03 11.96 6.29
C LYS A 238 23.01 11.69 5.16
#